data_AF-A0A838IAA1-F1
#
_entry.id   AF-A0A838IAA1-F1
#
_cell.length_a   1.000
_cell.length_b   1.000
_cell.length_c   1.000
_cell.angle_alpha   90.00
_cell.angle_beta   90.00
_cell.angle_gamma   90.00
#
_symmetry.space_group_name_H-M   'P 1'
#
loop_
_entity.id
_entity.type
_entity.pdbx_description
1 polymer ?
#
loop_
_entity_poly.entity_id
_entity_poly.type
_entity_poly.pdbx_seq_one_letter_code
_entity_poly.pdbx_strand_id
1 'polypeptide(L)' 'MLALKVNGVDLSLDHGYPARVIVPALPGVHCTKWVGKMVFA' A
#
# COMPACT_ATOMS: atom_id res chain seq x y z
N MET A 1 -7.72 0.35 1.15
CA MET A 1 -7.39 1.62 0.47
C MET A 1 -6.11 1.44 -0.34
N LEU A 2 -5.98 2.10 -1.49
CA LEU A 2 -4.72 2.21 -2.22
C LEU A 2 -4.03 3.51 -1.81
N ALA A 3 -2.86 3.42 -1.19
CA ALA A 3 -2.10 4.56 -0.72
C ALA A 3 -0.92 4.83 -1.64
N LEU A 4 -0.74 6.10 -2.01
CA LEU A 4 0.41 6.62 -2.77
C LEU A 4 1.34 7.48 -1.90
N LYS A 5 0.83 7.91 -0.74
CA LYS A 5 1.48 8.81 0.21
C LYS A 5 1.25 8.35 1.64
N VAL A 6 2.13 8.75 2.54
CA VAL A 6 1.97 8.63 3.99
C VAL A 6 2.35 9.96 4.63
N ASN A 7 1.54 10.47 5.55
CA ASN A 7 1.75 11.78 6.19
C ASN A 7 1.98 12.94 5.20
N GLY A 8 1.28 12.91 4.06
CA GLY A 8 1.37 13.95 3.02
C GLY A 8 2.59 13.85 2.09
N VAL A 9 3.56 12.97 2.36
CA VAL A 9 4.73 12.72 1.50
C VAL A 9 4.59 11.43 0.71
N ASP A 10 5.28 11.33 -0.43
CA ASP A 10 5.33 10.10 -1.22
C ASP A 10 5.90 8.94 -0.40
N LEU A 11 5.43 7.73 -0.70
CA LEU A 11 5.97 6.54 -0.07
C LEU A 11 7.47 6.45 -0.35
N SER A 12 8.24 6.06 0.65
CA SER A 12 9.60 5.59 0.45
C SER A 12 9.58 4.19 -0.19
N LEU A 13 10.72 3.75 -0.70
CA LEU A 13 10.82 2.44 -1.36
C LEU A 13 10.47 1.29 -0.40
N ASP A 14 10.94 1.34 0.85
CA ASP A 14 10.63 0.35 1.89
C ASP A 14 9.14 0.35 2.29
N HIS A 15 8.46 1.48 2.12
CA HIS A 15 7.02 1.61 2.35
C HIS A 15 6.16 1.26 1.12
N GLY A 16 6.76 0.90 0.00
CA GLY A 16 6.03 0.38 -1.16
C GLY A 16 5.82 1.35 -2.30
N TYR A 17 6.68 2.36 -2.46
CA TYR A 17 6.61 3.26 -3.62
C TYR A 17 6.52 2.49 -4.95
N PRO A 18 5.63 2.87 -5.89
CA PRO A 18 4.78 4.05 -5.85
C PRO A 18 3.44 3.85 -5.12
N ALA A 19 3.04 2.61 -4.84
CA ALA A 19 1.70 2.31 -4.34
C ALA A 19 1.66 1.07 -3.44
N ARG A 20 0.85 1.14 -2.37
CA ARG A 20 0.57 0.01 -1.48
C ARG A 20 -0.91 -0.11 -1.13
N VAL A 21 -1.36 -1.32 -0.78
CA VAL A 21 -2.65 -1.52 -0.12
C VAL A 21 -2.49 -1.25 1.38
N ILE A 22 -3.48 -0.58 1.95
CA ILE A 22 -3.66 -0.44 3.41
C ILE A 22 -5.05 -1.00 3.75
N VAL A 23 -5.07 -1.98 4.65
CA VAL A 23 -6.31 -2.47 5.25
C VAL A 23 -6.31 -2.13 6.74
N PRO A 24 -7.16 -1.20 7.19
CA PRO A 24 -7.26 -0.84 8.59
C PRO A 24 -7.63 -2.05 9.45
N ALA A 25 -7.09 -2.09 10.68
CA ALA A 25 -7.38 -3.12 11.67
C ALA A 25 -7.08 -4.59 11.24
N LEU A 26 -6.23 -4.79 10.22
CA LEU A 26 -5.74 -6.11 9.83
C LEU A 26 -4.21 -6.22 9.99
N PRO A 27 -3.67 -7.45 10.14
CA PRO A 27 -2.23 -7.68 10.14
C PRO A 27 -1.53 -7.10 8.91
N GLY A 28 -0.33 -6.57 9.11
CA GLY A 28 0.43 -5.86 8.07
C GLY A 28 0.74 -6.69 6.82
N VAL A 29 0.68 -8.03 6.90
CA VAL A 29 0.81 -8.93 5.74
C VAL A 29 -0.26 -8.68 4.67
N HIS A 30 -1.44 -8.18 5.06
CA HIS A 30 -2.51 -7.81 4.13
C HIS A 30 -2.32 -6.40 3.53
N CYS A 31 -1.33 -5.63 3.99
CA CYS A 31 -1.01 -4.31 3.50
C CYS A 31 0.09 -4.37 2.42
N THR A 32 -0.21 -5.07 1.31
CA THR A 32 0.72 -5.35 0.19
C THR A 32 1.44 -4.09 -0.32
N LYS A 33 2.77 -4.15 -0.38
CA LYS A 33 3.64 -3.09 -0.91
C LYS A 33 3.92 -3.31 -2.40
N TRP A 34 4.29 -2.24 -3.12
CA TRP A 34 4.71 -2.28 -4.53
C TRP A 34 3.64 -2.88 -5.46
N VAL A 35 2.40 -2.42 -5.31
CA VAL A 35 1.25 -2.96 -6.04
C VAL A 35 1.39 -2.70 -7.53
N GLY A 36 1.40 -3.76 -8.35
CA GLY A 36 1.40 -3.67 -9.83
C GLY A 36 0.11 -4.14 -10.50
N LYS A 37 -0.74 -4.94 -9.81
CA LYS A 37 -2.00 -5.47 -10.33
C LYS A 37 -2.96 -5.79 -9.19
N MET A 38 -4.25 -5.54 -9.39
CA MET A 38 -5.34 -6.02 -8.54
C MET A 38 -6.36 -6.76 -9.39
N VAL A 39 -6.96 -7.80 -8.82
CA VAL A 39 -8.03 -8.60 -9.45
C VAL A 39 -9.17 -8.73 -8.44
N PHE A 40 -10.38 -8.82 -8.95
CA PHE A 40 -11.60 -8.94 -8.16
C PHE A 40 -12.33 -10.21 -8.59
N ALA A 41 -12.96 -10.88 -7.64
CA ALA A 41 -13.81 -12.04 -7.86
C ALA A 41 -15.28 -11.65 -7.65
#